data_AF-A6TTT8-F1
#
_entry.id   AF-A6TTT8-F1
#
_cell.length_a   1.000
_cell.length_b   1.000
_cell.length_c   1.000
_cell.angle_alpha   90.00
_cell.angle_beta   90.00
_cell.angle_gamma   90.00
#
_symmetry.space_group_name_H-M   'P 1'
#
loop_
_entity.id
_entity.type
_entity.pdbx_description
1 polymer ?
#
loop_
_entity_poly.entity_id
_entity_poly.type
_entity_poly.pdbx_seq_one_letter_code
_entity_poly.pdbx_strand_id
1 'polypeptide(L)'
;MDRNVSEHDNKGFTLVEVIFSLALLGIIAILVLPVFNFAIQSSVFHRQSMSAAQIASNQLEWLRTLDYEDELGLVGGYTPDGIVDENLFQNRPDSDPYIIDGMEYRVRTRIAWDDDTSITGRQVDDARKKADIVVYAYNPFTKTEREFSLLGTMFTFEGQGGPTLPGIRVVTYKRVLDDENRAQRVLIEKSGAAFASTFTDYDGRAIFPNLPQGTTNTYTIIPKLWDYGEIMVRPNDVENVSGPTDQRWVQHLTVTEVPNQISFVVDSPARLDFYNDDGFPDSTNITIESDTGDIEGIHPITVSLNNVEKLNFWPVWTYEYTINKGNENFYIAEEVEDEWSEWEGKFTPPNNSPSIKGVLLHFGFDFIDEQVDKSIKEGGFKFGTREITIEDPDDPDQEIDFSIGYVVIEISFTAVLDGSDLDREKTLPIQFSSNNFVDAENRWTYELDSHADQIYYFASKESLLNQNNSEMKNIISDHLYSNIDKIGYSIERDGYDPQKMILTIVDTRYQKENNKFSNLFKYASNNKGGQLYINIPNSDDFDDALKSTSAVPLWGYSRMEDSMTNGILLIDEN
;
A
#
# COMPACT_ATOMS: atom_id res chain seq x y z
N MET A 1 -24.07 4.85 -98.52
CA MET A 1 -23.28 3.86 -97.76
C MET A 1 -22.01 4.57 -97.35
N ASP A 2 -21.95 5.08 -96.11
CA ASP A 2 -20.71 5.57 -95.52
C ASP A 2 -20.68 5.06 -94.08
N ARG A 3 -19.75 4.15 -93.79
CA ARG A 3 -19.48 3.63 -92.45
C ARG A 3 -18.58 4.63 -91.74
N ASN A 4 -19.12 5.34 -90.76
CA ASN A 4 -18.33 6.08 -89.77
C ASN A 4 -17.51 5.08 -88.96
N VAL A 5 -16.23 4.96 -89.29
CA VAL A 5 -15.22 4.30 -88.45
C VAL A 5 -14.85 5.31 -87.37
N SER A 6 -15.33 5.10 -86.15
CA SER A 6 -14.90 5.87 -84.98
C SER A 6 -13.45 5.53 -84.66
N GLU A 7 -12.53 6.47 -84.85
CA GLU A 7 -11.17 6.41 -84.33
C GLU A 7 -11.21 6.07 -82.83
N HIS A 8 -10.66 4.91 -82.47
CA HIS A 8 -10.43 4.55 -81.08
C HIS A 8 -9.19 5.30 -80.60
N ASP A 9 -9.41 6.30 -79.74
CA ASP A 9 -8.39 7.06 -79.04
C ASP A 9 -7.67 6.13 -78.05
N ASN A 10 -6.60 5.46 -78.51
CA ASN A 10 -5.78 4.53 -77.73
C ASN A 10 -4.90 5.31 -76.74
N LYS A 11 -5.51 5.90 -75.71
CA LYS A 11 -4.78 6.43 -74.55
C LYS A 11 -4.32 5.25 -73.69
N GLY A 12 -3.04 4.91 -73.80
CA GLY A 12 -2.41 3.93 -72.91
C GLY A 12 -2.44 4.42 -71.47
N PHE A 13 -2.75 3.52 -70.53
CA PHE A 13 -2.65 3.80 -69.09
C PHE A 13 -1.22 4.19 -68.73
N THR A 14 -1.08 5.21 -67.89
CA THR A 14 0.22 5.59 -67.37
C THR A 14 0.67 4.59 -66.31
N LEU A 15 1.97 4.31 -66.23
CA LEU A 15 2.55 3.42 -65.20
C LEU A 15 2.13 3.85 -63.77
N VAL A 16 1.97 5.16 -63.56
CA VAL A 16 1.54 5.76 -62.30
C VAL A 16 0.11 5.36 -61.93
N GLU A 17 -0.82 5.34 -62.89
CA GLU A 17 -2.20 4.90 -62.65
C GLU A 17 -2.27 3.41 -62.26
N VAL A 18 -1.42 2.58 -62.84
CA VAL A 18 -1.33 1.15 -62.49
C VAL A 18 -0.80 0.97 -61.07
N ILE A 19 0.26 1.69 -60.70
CA ILE A 19 0.83 1.64 -59.34
C ILE A 19 -0.19 2.15 -58.32
N PHE A 20 -0.89 3.26 -58.62
CA PHE A 20 -1.90 3.82 -57.73
C PHE A 20 -3.10 2.87 -57.57
N SER A 21 -3.54 2.21 -58.65
CA SER A 21 -4.62 1.22 -58.59
C SER A 21 -4.23 0.00 -57.76
N LEU A 22 -2.99 -0.48 -57.90
CA LEU A 22 -2.45 -1.57 -57.09
C LEU A 22 -2.32 -1.18 -55.61
N ALA A 23 -1.86 0.03 -55.32
CA ALA A 23 -1.78 0.54 -53.96
C ALA A 23 -3.18 0.67 -53.33
N LEU A 24 -4.15 1.21 -54.07
CA LEU A 24 -5.54 1.31 -53.63
C LEU A 24 -6.16 -0.07 -53.38
N LEU A 25 -5.93 -1.03 -54.27
CA LEU A 25 -6.36 -2.42 -54.08
C LEU A 25 -5.73 -3.05 -52.83
N GLY A 26 -4.44 -2.80 -52.59
CA GLY A 26 -3.74 -3.25 -51.39
C GLY A 26 -4.33 -2.67 -50.11
N ILE A 27 -4.63 -1.36 -50.09
CA ILE A 27 -5.29 -0.69 -48.96
C ILE A 27 -6.67 -1.29 -48.71
N ILE A 28 -7.48 -1.48 -49.76
CA ILE A 28 -8.81 -2.10 -49.64
C ILE A 28 -8.69 -3.53 -49.08
N ALA A 29 -7.74 -4.33 -49.56
CA ALA A 29 -7.54 -5.69 -49.07
C ALA A 29 -7.17 -5.73 -47.57
N ILE A 30 -6.30 -4.81 -47.12
CA ILE A 30 -5.91 -4.69 -45.71
C ILE A 30 -7.11 -4.28 -44.85
N LEU A 31 -7.95 -3.36 -45.33
CA LEU A 31 -9.14 -2.90 -44.60
C LEU A 31 -10.23 -3.98 -44.46
N VAL A 32 -10.26 -4.98 -45.34
CA VAL A 32 -11.27 -6.06 -45.30
C VAL A 32 -10.92 -7.14 -44.27
N LEU A 33 -9.63 -7.34 -43.93
CA LEU A 33 -9.21 -8.37 -42.96
C LEU A 33 -9.82 -8.20 -41.55
N PRO A 34 -9.83 -6.99 -40.94
CA PRO A 34 -10.50 -6.77 -39.66
C PRO A 34 -12.00 -7.11 -39.68
N VAL A 35 -12.69 -6.85 -40.80
CA VAL A 35 -14.11 -7.15 -40.96
C VAL A 35 -14.37 -8.66 -40.92
N PHE A 36 -13.51 -9.45 -41.59
CA PHE A 36 -13.61 -10.91 -41.53
C PHE A 36 -13.34 -11.44 -40.12
N ASN A 37 -12.32 -10.93 -39.42
CA ASN A 37 -12.03 -11.34 -38.04
C ASN A 37 -13.21 -11.02 -37.11
N PHE A 38 -13.78 -9.82 -37.22
CA PHE A 38 -14.96 -9.44 -36.44
C PHE A 38 -16.17 -10.32 -36.77
N ALA A 39 -16.42 -10.63 -38.04
CA ALA A 39 -17.51 -11.51 -38.45
C ALA A 39 -17.35 -12.94 -37.89
N ILE A 40 -16.13 -13.48 -37.88
CA ILE A 40 -15.84 -14.79 -37.29
C ILE A 40 -16.06 -14.76 -35.78
N GLN A 41 -15.55 -13.75 -35.08
CA GLN A 41 -15.73 -13.57 -33.63
C GLN A 41 -17.22 -13.44 -33.27
N SER A 42 -17.97 -12.64 -34.00
CA SER A 42 -19.42 -12.48 -33.83
C SER A 42 -20.16 -13.80 -34.06
N SER A 43 -19.81 -14.55 -35.12
CA SER A 43 -20.42 -15.86 -35.40
C SER A 43 -20.14 -16.89 -34.30
N VAL A 44 -18.91 -16.94 -33.78
CA VAL A 44 -18.56 -17.81 -32.64
C VAL A 44 -19.33 -17.38 -31.40
N PHE A 45 -19.36 -16.09 -31.08
CA PHE A 45 -20.09 -15.56 -29.94
C PHE A 45 -21.58 -15.95 -29.98
N HIS A 46 -22.26 -15.75 -31.12
CA HIS A 46 -23.67 -16.11 -31.25
C HIS A 46 -23.94 -17.61 -31.10
N ARG A 47 -23.07 -18.47 -31.66
CA ARG A 47 -23.18 -19.93 -31.47
C ARG A 47 -22.97 -20.31 -30.00
N GLN A 48 -22.02 -19.68 -29.32
CA GLN A 48 -21.79 -19.90 -27.89
C GLN A 48 -22.99 -19.49 -27.06
N SER A 49 -23.54 -18.29 -27.27
CA SER A 49 -24.74 -17.80 -26.58
C SER A 49 -25.96 -18.70 -26.81
N MET A 50 -26.19 -19.13 -28.06
CA MET A 50 -27.32 -20.01 -28.38
C MET A 50 -27.19 -21.37 -27.69
N SER A 51 -26.00 -21.96 -27.71
CA SER A 51 -25.73 -23.24 -27.04
C SER A 51 -25.84 -23.12 -25.52
N ALA A 52 -25.32 -22.03 -24.94
CA ALA A 52 -25.41 -21.74 -23.52
C ALA A 52 -26.88 -21.57 -23.06
N ALA A 53 -27.70 -20.88 -23.85
CA ALA A 53 -29.13 -20.75 -23.58
C ALA A 53 -29.87 -22.10 -23.63
N GLN A 54 -29.51 -22.96 -24.59
CA GLN A 54 -30.07 -24.30 -24.68
C GLN A 54 -29.65 -25.17 -23.48
N ILE A 55 -28.39 -25.10 -23.06
CA ILE A 55 -27.88 -25.78 -21.85
C ILE A 55 -28.64 -25.30 -20.63
N ALA A 56 -28.78 -23.99 -20.43
CA ALA A 56 -29.51 -23.41 -19.31
C ALA A 56 -30.98 -23.87 -19.29
N SER A 57 -31.64 -23.88 -20.45
CA SER A 57 -33.01 -24.38 -20.58
C SER A 57 -33.12 -25.86 -20.24
N ASN A 58 -32.19 -26.69 -20.69
CA ASN A 58 -32.21 -28.13 -20.37
C ASN A 58 -31.96 -28.40 -18.89
N GLN A 59 -31.10 -27.59 -18.25
CA GLN A 59 -30.87 -27.67 -16.81
C GLN A 59 -32.15 -27.28 -16.06
N LEU A 60 -32.84 -26.23 -16.48
CA LEU A 60 -34.11 -25.79 -15.91
C LEU A 60 -35.20 -26.86 -16.04
N GLU A 61 -35.36 -27.47 -17.22
CA GLU A 61 -36.36 -28.53 -17.39
C GLU A 61 -36.05 -29.75 -16.53
N TRP A 62 -34.77 -30.09 -16.33
CA TRP A 62 -34.40 -31.15 -15.39
C TRP A 62 -34.75 -30.78 -13.94
N LEU A 63 -34.44 -29.55 -13.49
CA LEU A 63 -34.83 -29.08 -12.14
C LEU A 63 -36.34 -29.18 -11.91
N ARG A 64 -37.17 -28.96 -12.94
CA ARG A 64 -38.64 -29.13 -12.87
C ARG A 64 -39.10 -30.57 -12.70
N THR A 65 -38.25 -31.56 -12.97
CA THR A 65 -38.59 -32.97 -12.76
C THR A 65 -38.33 -33.45 -11.33
N LEU A 66 -37.60 -32.65 -10.54
CA LEU A 66 -37.22 -32.99 -9.17
C LEU A 66 -38.39 -32.76 -8.21
N ASP A 67 -38.46 -33.59 -7.17
CA ASP A 67 -39.38 -33.35 -6.06
C ASP A 67 -39.06 -32.02 -5.36
N TYR A 68 -40.11 -31.22 -5.11
CA TYR A 68 -39.93 -29.88 -4.56
C TYR A 68 -39.36 -29.90 -3.15
N GLU A 69 -39.73 -30.85 -2.29
CA GLU A 69 -39.33 -30.86 -0.88
C GLU A 69 -37.98 -31.56 -0.70
N ASP A 70 -37.84 -32.76 -1.26
CA ASP A 70 -36.73 -33.66 -0.94
C ASP A 70 -35.54 -33.54 -1.90
N GLU A 71 -35.76 -33.14 -3.15
CA GLU A 71 -34.73 -33.20 -4.21
C GLU A 71 -34.28 -31.81 -4.69
N LEU A 72 -35.20 -30.85 -4.79
CA LEU A 72 -34.94 -29.51 -5.31
C LEU A 72 -34.20 -28.64 -4.29
N GLY A 73 -32.89 -28.78 -4.23
CA GLY A 73 -32.00 -27.98 -3.39
C GLY A 73 -30.56 -28.38 -3.66
N LEU A 74 -29.61 -27.62 -3.12
CA LEU A 74 -28.20 -27.87 -3.38
C LEU A 74 -27.62 -28.87 -2.38
N VAL A 75 -26.77 -29.76 -2.86
CA VAL A 75 -26.02 -30.70 -2.00
C VAL A 75 -24.86 -29.99 -1.30
N GLY A 76 -24.55 -30.38 -0.06
CA GLY A 76 -23.36 -29.90 0.64
C GLY A 76 -23.62 -28.94 1.80
N GLY A 77 -24.81 -29.00 2.41
CA GLY A 77 -25.17 -28.16 3.56
C GLY A 77 -25.74 -26.80 3.17
N TYR A 78 -26.30 -26.69 1.96
CA TYR A 78 -27.03 -25.51 1.54
C TYR A 78 -28.44 -25.46 2.14
N THR A 79 -29.08 -24.30 2.05
CA THR A 79 -30.51 -24.11 2.31
C THR A 79 -31.15 -23.37 1.13
N PRO A 80 -32.09 -23.98 0.39
CA PRO A 80 -32.63 -25.32 0.57
C PRO A 80 -31.60 -26.43 0.30
N ASP A 81 -31.63 -27.48 1.13
CA ASP A 81 -30.88 -28.72 0.91
C ASP A 81 -31.58 -29.58 -0.15
N GLY A 82 -30.82 -30.41 -0.85
CA GLY A 82 -31.34 -31.30 -1.88
C GLY A 82 -30.24 -32.08 -2.58
N ILE A 83 -30.50 -32.52 -3.81
CA ILE A 83 -29.58 -33.39 -4.55
C ILE A 83 -28.78 -32.67 -5.63
N VAL A 84 -29.11 -31.42 -5.95
CA VAL A 84 -28.51 -30.70 -7.07
C VAL A 84 -27.06 -30.32 -6.74
N ASP A 85 -26.13 -30.74 -7.58
CA ASP A 85 -24.75 -30.27 -7.52
C ASP A 85 -24.66 -28.94 -8.25
N GLU A 86 -24.12 -27.92 -7.58
CA GLU A 86 -24.00 -26.56 -8.14
C GLU A 86 -23.24 -26.58 -9.47
N ASN A 87 -22.25 -27.45 -9.63
CA ASN A 87 -21.23 -27.33 -10.67
C ASN A 87 -21.44 -28.30 -11.83
N LEU A 88 -22.41 -29.20 -11.71
CA LEU A 88 -22.67 -30.25 -12.69
C LEU A 88 -23.94 -29.96 -13.48
N PHE A 89 -23.88 -30.21 -14.79
CA PHE A 89 -25.07 -30.21 -15.62
C PHE A 89 -25.85 -31.52 -15.42
N GLN A 90 -27.05 -31.40 -14.87
CA GLN A 90 -27.96 -32.49 -14.52
C GLN A 90 -27.32 -33.55 -13.61
N ASN A 91 -26.46 -33.12 -12.67
CA ASN A 91 -25.69 -33.98 -11.76
C ASN A 91 -24.82 -35.04 -12.43
N ARG A 92 -24.44 -34.85 -13.70
CA ARG A 92 -23.56 -35.78 -14.41
C ARG A 92 -22.10 -35.51 -14.06
N PRO A 93 -21.34 -36.48 -13.53
CA PRO A 93 -19.97 -36.24 -13.05
C PRO A 93 -18.97 -35.88 -14.17
N ASP A 94 -19.31 -36.15 -15.43
CA ASP A 94 -18.52 -35.87 -16.62
C ASP A 94 -18.96 -34.58 -17.35
N SER A 95 -19.60 -33.65 -16.63
CA SER A 95 -20.20 -32.45 -17.22
C SER A 95 -19.63 -31.10 -16.74
N ASP A 96 -18.51 -31.12 -16.02
CA ASP A 96 -17.74 -29.92 -15.68
C ASP A 96 -16.27 -30.04 -16.17
N PRO A 97 -15.94 -29.60 -17.40
CA PRO A 97 -16.82 -28.89 -18.34
C PRO A 97 -17.68 -29.83 -19.23
N TYR A 98 -18.82 -29.31 -19.69
CA TYR A 98 -19.65 -29.94 -20.72
C TYR A 98 -19.22 -29.48 -22.11
N ILE A 99 -18.94 -30.42 -23.02
CA ILE A 99 -18.34 -30.11 -24.33
C ILE A 99 -19.38 -30.23 -25.46
N ILE A 100 -19.57 -29.17 -26.23
CA ILE A 100 -20.38 -29.14 -27.46
C ILE A 100 -19.53 -28.56 -28.59
N ASP A 101 -19.41 -29.27 -29.72
CA ASP A 101 -18.65 -28.82 -30.90
C ASP A 101 -17.20 -28.37 -30.60
N GLY A 102 -16.57 -29.03 -29.61
CA GLY A 102 -15.21 -28.71 -29.16
C GLY A 102 -15.09 -27.46 -28.28
N MET A 103 -16.22 -26.89 -27.85
CA MET A 103 -16.29 -25.76 -26.93
C MET A 103 -16.66 -26.25 -25.53
N GLU A 104 -15.93 -25.78 -24.52
CA GLU A 104 -16.17 -26.09 -23.11
C GLU A 104 -17.17 -25.12 -22.50
N TYR A 105 -18.17 -25.68 -21.81
CA TYR A 105 -19.17 -24.94 -21.04
C TYR A 105 -19.16 -25.39 -19.59
N ARG A 106 -19.25 -24.44 -18.64
CA ARG A 106 -19.42 -24.73 -17.22
C ARG A 106 -20.79 -24.24 -16.77
N VAL A 107 -21.55 -25.11 -16.12
CA VAL A 107 -22.89 -24.79 -15.63
C VAL A 107 -22.81 -24.59 -14.13
N ARG A 108 -23.28 -23.44 -13.64
CA ARG A 108 -23.46 -23.17 -12.22
C ARG A 108 -24.95 -23.04 -11.94
N THR A 109 -25.48 -23.92 -11.10
CA THR A 109 -26.88 -23.92 -10.67
C THR A 109 -26.95 -23.46 -9.24
N ARG A 110 -27.68 -22.38 -8.98
CA ARG A 110 -27.94 -21.90 -7.62
C ARG A 110 -29.39 -22.06 -7.28
N ILE A 111 -29.66 -22.45 -6.05
CA ILE A 111 -31.00 -22.55 -5.51
C ILE A 111 -30.98 -21.88 -4.14
N ALA A 112 -31.89 -20.92 -3.95
CA ALA A 112 -32.05 -20.18 -2.70
C ALA A 112 -33.53 -20.05 -2.36
N TRP A 113 -33.83 -19.74 -1.11
CA TRP A 113 -35.19 -19.37 -0.70
C TRP A 113 -35.54 -17.97 -1.19
N ASP A 114 -36.79 -17.79 -1.57
CA ASP A 114 -37.42 -16.50 -1.85
C ASP A 114 -38.65 -16.34 -0.96
N ASP A 115 -38.81 -15.14 -0.42
CA ASP A 115 -39.87 -14.82 0.54
C ASP A 115 -41.13 -14.27 -0.14
N ASP A 116 -42.26 -14.40 0.54
CA ASP A 116 -43.51 -13.79 0.10
C ASP A 116 -44.40 -13.41 1.29
N THR A 117 -45.36 -12.55 1.05
CA THR A 117 -46.39 -12.20 2.02
C THR A 117 -47.61 -13.10 1.83
N SER A 118 -47.94 -13.87 2.87
CA SER A 118 -49.16 -14.70 2.87
C SER A 118 -50.43 -13.86 2.75
N ILE A 119 -51.56 -14.52 2.45
CA ILE A 119 -52.90 -13.89 2.45
C ILE A 119 -53.28 -13.23 3.78
N THR A 120 -52.61 -13.60 4.88
CA THR A 120 -52.82 -13.02 6.21
C THR A 120 -51.99 -11.76 6.47
N GLY A 121 -51.14 -11.34 5.52
CA GLY A 121 -50.17 -10.26 5.69
C GLY A 121 -48.90 -10.69 6.44
N ARG A 122 -48.78 -11.96 6.86
CA ARG A 122 -47.56 -12.50 7.48
C ARG A 122 -46.53 -12.86 6.40
N GLN A 123 -45.28 -12.45 6.63
CA GLN A 123 -44.14 -12.83 5.80
C GLN A 123 -43.78 -14.32 5.98
N VAL A 124 -43.47 -14.99 4.88
CA VAL A 124 -43.10 -16.40 4.77
C VAL A 124 -41.74 -16.44 4.07
N ASP A 125 -40.69 -16.82 4.81
CA ASP A 125 -39.30 -16.71 4.36
C ASP A 125 -38.86 -17.82 3.39
N ASP A 126 -39.61 -18.91 3.36
CA ASP A 126 -39.43 -20.11 2.53
C ASP A 126 -40.62 -20.32 1.58
N ALA A 127 -41.21 -19.21 1.10
CA ALA A 127 -42.41 -19.27 0.27
C ALA A 127 -42.16 -19.98 -1.06
N ARG A 128 -40.97 -19.78 -1.64
CA ARG A 128 -40.58 -20.30 -2.96
C ARG A 128 -39.11 -20.68 -2.97
N LYS A 129 -38.72 -21.59 -3.87
CA LYS A 129 -37.32 -21.83 -4.22
C LYS A 129 -37.00 -21.08 -5.51
N LYS A 130 -36.06 -20.15 -5.47
CA LYS A 130 -35.54 -19.44 -6.64
C LYS A 130 -34.32 -20.19 -7.15
N ALA A 131 -34.29 -20.47 -8.45
CA ALA A 131 -33.12 -21.10 -9.07
C ALA A 131 -32.56 -20.24 -10.18
N ASP A 132 -31.24 -20.01 -10.13
CA ASP A 132 -30.49 -19.27 -11.12
C ASP A 132 -29.47 -20.20 -11.78
N ILE A 133 -29.55 -20.31 -13.11
CA ILE A 133 -28.67 -21.15 -13.91
C ILE A 133 -27.76 -20.25 -14.73
N VAL A 134 -26.48 -20.28 -14.43
CA VAL A 134 -25.45 -19.51 -15.12
C VAL A 134 -24.62 -20.47 -15.98
N VAL A 135 -24.48 -20.15 -17.26
CA VAL A 135 -23.64 -20.94 -18.17
C VAL A 135 -22.47 -20.08 -18.62
N TYR A 136 -21.29 -20.53 -18.24
CA TYR A 136 -20.01 -19.96 -18.64
C TYR A 136 -19.46 -20.72 -19.85
N ALA A 137 -18.74 -20.03 -20.72
CA ALA A 137 -17.98 -20.67 -21.79
C ALA A 137 -16.63 -20.00 -21.99
N TYR A 138 -15.63 -20.79 -22.37
CA TYR A 138 -14.31 -20.28 -22.71
C TYR A 138 -14.33 -19.57 -24.07
N ASN A 139 -13.91 -18.31 -24.10
CA ASN A 139 -13.76 -17.57 -25.35
C ASN A 139 -12.34 -17.79 -25.92
N PRO A 140 -12.20 -18.45 -27.08
CA PRO A 140 -10.88 -18.80 -27.65
C PRO A 140 -10.10 -17.57 -28.14
N PHE A 141 -10.76 -16.44 -28.37
CA PHE A 141 -10.11 -15.21 -28.82
C PHE A 141 -9.57 -14.39 -27.66
N THR A 142 -10.33 -14.29 -26.56
CA THR A 142 -9.91 -13.53 -25.37
C THR A 142 -9.16 -14.40 -24.35
N LYS A 143 -9.19 -15.72 -24.53
CA LYS A 143 -8.65 -16.73 -23.59
C LYS A 143 -9.21 -16.60 -22.18
N THR A 144 -10.43 -16.09 -22.06
CA THR A 144 -11.11 -15.88 -20.78
C THR A 144 -12.47 -16.56 -20.80
N GLU A 145 -12.84 -17.12 -19.66
CA GLU A 145 -14.20 -17.60 -19.42
C GLU A 145 -15.12 -16.40 -19.22
N ARG A 146 -16.31 -16.45 -19.82
CA ARG A 146 -17.34 -15.40 -19.69
C ARG A 146 -18.71 -16.03 -19.48
N GLU A 147 -19.59 -15.29 -18.83
CA GLU A 147 -21.01 -15.63 -18.75
C GLU A 147 -21.68 -15.44 -20.13
N PHE A 148 -22.32 -16.49 -20.65
CA PHE A 148 -23.00 -16.47 -21.95
C PHE A 148 -24.52 -16.58 -21.85
N SER A 149 -25.03 -17.16 -20.77
CA SER A 149 -26.45 -17.28 -20.51
C SER A 149 -26.73 -17.27 -19.02
N LEU A 150 -27.85 -16.64 -18.68
CA LEU A 150 -28.34 -16.50 -17.33
C LEU A 150 -29.85 -16.71 -17.35
N LEU A 151 -30.31 -17.76 -16.67
CA LEU A 151 -31.73 -18.12 -16.62
C LEU A 151 -32.17 -18.27 -15.17
N GLY A 152 -32.95 -17.31 -14.69
CA GLY A 152 -33.59 -17.34 -13.37
C GLY A 152 -35.03 -17.85 -13.45
N THR A 153 -35.44 -18.63 -12.47
CA THR A 153 -36.82 -19.09 -12.32
C THR A 153 -37.24 -19.17 -10.85
N MET A 154 -38.54 -19.32 -10.61
CA MET A 154 -39.10 -19.59 -9.29
C MET A 154 -39.90 -20.88 -9.34
N PHE A 155 -39.68 -21.73 -8.35
CA PHE A 155 -40.43 -22.94 -8.10
C PHE A 155 -41.35 -22.70 -6.90
N THR A 156 -42.60 -23.09 -7.05
CA THR A 156 -43.60 -23.01 -5.99
C THR A 156 -44.12 -24.39 -5.68
N PHE A 157 -44.28 -24.70 -4.40
CA PHE A 157 -44.95 -25.93 -3.97
C PHE A 157 -46.40 -25.97 -4.47
N GLU A 158 -46.82 -27.08 -5.08
CA GLU A 158 -48.22 -27.30 -5.48
C GLU A 158 -49.06 -27.68 -4.25
N GLY A 159 -49.36 -26.71 -3.39
CA GLY A 159 -50.21 -26.92 -2.21
C GLY A 159 -50.26 -25.74 -1.25
N GLN A 160 -51.05 -25.89 -0.18
CA GLN A 160 -51.05 -24.94 0.93
C GLN A 160 -50.01 -25.39 1.97
N GLY A 161 -48.94 -24.60 2.12
CA GLY A 161 -47.96 -24.79 3.19
C GLY A 161 -48.51 -24.38 4.56
N GLY A 162 -47.98 -25.00 5.61
CA GLY A 162 -48.20 -24.53 6.98
C GLY A 162 -47.41 -23.24 7.26
N PRO A 163 -47.74 -22.49 8.33
CA PRO A 163 -46.96 -21.33 8.72
C PRO A 163 -45.54 -21.74 9.12
N THR A 164 -44.54 -21.07 8.56
CA THR A 164 -43.12 -21.34 8.81
C THR A 164 -42.56 -20.39 9.86
N LEU A 165 -41.49 -20.82 10.54
CA LEU A 165 -40.84 -19.98 11.54
C LEU A 165 -40.02 -18.90 10.84
N PRO A 166 -40.02 -17.65 11.35
CA PRO A 166 -39.26 -16.58 10.75
C PRO A 166 -37.76 -16.90 10.75
N GLY A 167 -37.05 -16.36 9.77
CA GLY A 167 -35.63 -16.58 9.52
C GLY A 167 -34.76 -15.35 9.73
N ILE A 168 -33.51 -15.47 9.31
CA ILE A 168 -32.58 -14.35 9.15
C ILE A 168 -32.52 -14.00 7.66
N ARG A 169 -32.69 -12.72 7.34
CA ARG A 169 -32.44 -12.17 6.01
C ARG A 169 -31.11 -11.45 6.00
N VAL A 170 -30.29 -11.77 5.02
CA VAL A 170 -28.98 -11.16 4.82
C VAL A 170 -29.04 -10.39 3.51
N VAL A 171 -28.62 -9.13 3.54
CA VAL A 171 -28.56 -8.32 2.33
C VAL A 171 -27.15 -7.80 2.09
N THR A 172 -26.60 -8.10 0.93
CA THR A 172 -25.24 -7.72 0.58
C THR A 172 -25.22 -6.55 -0.40
N TYR A 173 -24.27 -5.66 -0.18
CA TYR A 173 -24.07 -4.44 -0.94
C TYR A 173 -22.63 -4.41 -1.46
N LYS A 174 -22.41 -3.90 -2.67
CA LYS A 174 -21.08 -3.71 -3.25
C LYS A 174 -20.58 -2.32 -2.89
N ARG A 175 -19.42 -2.24 -2.21
CA ARG A 175 -18.69 -1.01 -1.81
C ARG A 175 -19.40 -0.04 -0.86
N VAL A 176 -20.68 0.25 -1.07
CA VAL A 176 -21.46 1.25 -0.34
C VAL A 176 -22.84 0.66 -0.02
N LEU A 177 -23.40 1.02 1.13
CA LEU A 177 -24.78 0.68 1.53
C LEU A 177 -25.78 1.47 0.66
N ASP A 178 -25.99 1.00 -0.56
CA ASP A 178 -26.88 1.60 -1.53
C ASP A 178 -27.65 0.52 -2.28
N ASP A 179 -28.98 0.66 -2.31
CA ASP A 179 -29.89 -0.32 -2.90
C ASP A 179 -29.68 -0.48 -4.42
N GLU A 180 -29.06 0.50 -5.10
CA GLU A 180 -28.65 0.36 -6.51
C GLU A 180 -27.40 -0.52 -6.67
N ASN A 181 -26.66 -0.76 -5.59
CA ASN A 181 -25.39 -1.47 -5.56
C ASN A 181 -25.50 -2.82 -4.82
N ARG A 182 -26.55 -3.60 -5.04
CA ARG A 182 -26.67 -4.95 -4.44
C ARG A 182 -25.57 -5.87 -4.94
N ALA A 183 -24.85 -6.52 -4.01
CA ALA A 183 -23.88 -7.55 -4.36
C ALA A 183 -24.61 -8.88 -4.53
N GLN A 184 -24.70 -9.35 -5.76
CA GLN A 184 -25.38 -10.59 -6.11
C GLN A 184 -24.44 -11.78 -5.99
N ARG A 185 -24.97 -12.99 -5.81
CA ARG A 185 -24.21 -14.25 -5.90
C ARG A 185 -23.08 -14.36 -4.87
N VAL A 186 -23.29 -13.79 -3.69
CA VAL A 186 -22.37 -13.93 -2.55
C VAL A 186 -22.79 -15.16 -1.76
N LEU A 187 -21.88 -16.09 -1.55
CA LEU A 187 -22.10 -17.24 -0.67
C LEU A 187 -22.11 -16.75 0.78
N ILE A 188 -23.24 -16.95 1.45
CA ILE A 188 -23.40 -16.66 2.87
C ILE A 188 -23.45 -17.98 3.63
N GLU A 189 -22.63 -18.09 4.66
CA GLU A 189 -22.69 -19.17 5.63
C GLU A 189 -23.32 -18.70 6.94
N LYS A 190 -24.09 -19.58 7.55
CA LYS A 190 -24.65 -19.42 8.89
C LYS A 190 -24.23 -20.61 9.75
N SER A 191 -23.55 -20.34 10.85
CA SER A 191 -23.32 -21.30 11.94
C SER A 191 -24.22 -21.02 13.15
N GLY A 192 -24.26 -21.92 14.14
CA GLY A 192 -25.14 -21.84 15.31
C GLY A 192 -25.85 -23.18 15.55
N ALA A 193 -27.17 -23.16 15.69
CA ALA A 193 -27.99 -24.37 15.93
C ALA A 193 -27.79 -25.47 14.85
N ALA A 194 -27.57 -25.07 13.60
CA ALA A 194 -27.20 -25.92 12.49
C ALA A 194 -26.34 -25.11 11.51
N PHE A 195 -25.42 -25.77 10.80
CA PHE A 195 -24.74 -25.15 9.67
C PHE A 195 -25.68 -25.07 8.47
N ALA A 196 -25.67 -23.95 7.75
CA ALA A 196 -26.32 -23.83 6.45
C ALA A 196 -25.61 -22.77 5.60
N SER A 197 -25.63 -22.92 4.28
CA SER A 197 -25.16 -21.91 3.33
C SER A 197 -26.22 -21.57 2.28
N THR A 198 -26.19 -20.36 1.73
CA THR A 198 -27.01 -19.98 0.57
C THR A 198 -26.35 -18.83 -0.18
N PHE A 199 -26.59 -18.74 -1.48
CA PHE A 199 -26.16 -17.60 -2.27
C PHE A 199 -27.15 -16.44 -2.14
N THR A 200 -26.65 -15.22 -2.29
CA THR A 200 -27.50 -14.06 -2.50
C THR A 200 -28.03 -14.03 -3.92
N ASP A 201 -29.28 -13.61 -4.06
CA ASP A 201 -29.97 -13.52 -5.35
C ASP A 201 -29.61 -12.24 -6.12
N TYR A 202 -30.33 -11.94 -7.22
CA TYR A 202 -30.15 -10.69 -7.98
C TYR A 202 -30.44 -9.41 -7.20
N ASP A 203 -31.21 -9.49 -6.13
CA ASP A 203 -31.46 -8.35 -5.25
C ASP A 203 -30.44 -8.30 -4.10
N GLY A 204 -29.41 -9.16 -4.14
CA GLY A 204 -28.39 -9.28 -3.09
C GLY A 204 -28.95 -9.87 -1.79
N ARG A 205 -30.07 -10.61 -1.83
CA ARG A 205 -30.74 -11.17 -0.64
C ARG A 205 -30.43 -12.65 -0.49
N ALA A 206 -30.12 -13.06 0.73
CA ALA A 206 -30.01 -14.45 1.16
C ALA A 206 -30.92 -14.69 2.36
N ILE A 207 -31.65 -15.80 2.37
CA ILE A 207 -32.65 -16.09 3.41
C ILE A 207 -32.35 -17.43 4.07
N PHE A 208 -32.29 -17.42 5.40
CA PHE A 208 -32.18 -18.61 6.24
C PHE A 208 -33.50 -18.81 7.00
N PRO A 209 -34.47 -19.55 6.43
CA PRO A 209 -35.79 -19.72 7.04
C PRO A 209 -35.76 -20.74 8.19
N ASN A 210 -36.90 -20.86 8.88
CA ASN A 210 -37.16 -21.93 9.84
C ASN A 210 -36.18 -22.04 11.01
N LEU A 211 -35.62 -20.91 11.46
CA LEU A 211 -34.67 -20.91 12.55
C LEU A 211 -35.36 -21.04 13.92
N PRO A 212 -34.75 -21.79 14.87
CA PRO A 212 -35.20 -21.83 16.25
C PRO A 212 -35.29 -20.42 16.86
N GLN A 213 -36.46 -20.12 17.41
CA GLN A 213 -36.76 -18.84 18.06
C GLN A 213 -36.28 -18.84 19.53
N GLY A 214 -35.89 -17.67 20.04
CA GLY A 214 -35.50 -17.47 21.43
C GLY A 214 -34.09 -16.87 21.57
N THR A 215 -33.90 -16.07 22.62
CA THR A 215 -32.67 -15.29 22.88
C THR A 215 -31.44 -16.11 23.22
N THR A 216 -31.60 -17.42 23.44
CA THR A 216 -30.50 -18.34 23.72
C THR A 216 -29.81 -18.85 22.46
N ASN A 217 -30.39 -18.63 21.28
CA ASN A 217 -29.83 -19.10 20.02
C ASN A 217 -28.98 -17.99 19.40
N THR A 218 -27.69 -18.24 19.29
CA THR A 218 -26.75 -17.34 18.65
C THR A 218 -26.36 -17.91 17.28
N TYR A 219 -26.44 -17.07 16.25
CA TYR A 219 -26.07 -17.39 14.88
C TYR A 219 -24.92 -16.50 14.43
N THR A 220 -23.89 -17.08 13.82
CA THR A 220 -22.81 -16.32 13.19
C THR A 220 -22.99 -16.38 11.69
N ILE A 221 -23.09 -15.22 11.06
CA ILE A 221 -23.28 -15.06 9.62
C ILE A 221 -21.99 -14.56 8.99
N ILE A 222 -21.52 -15.26 7.96
CA ILE A 222 -20.23 -15.01 7.31
C ILE A 222 -20.40 -15.03 5.79
N PRO A 223 -20.20 -13.90 5.08
CA PRO A 223 -19.96 -13.91 3.65
C PRO A 223 -18.62 -14.60 3.35
N LYS A 224 -18.62 -15.63 2.51
CA LYS A 224 -17.45 -16.50 2.29
C LYS A 224 -16.82 -16.40 0.91
N LEU A 225 -17.63 -16.36 -0.12
CA LEU A 225 -17.18 -16.40 -1.51
C LEU A 225 -18.05 -15.51 -2.37
N TRP A 226 -17.48 -14.96 -3.44
CA TRP A 226 -18.22 -14.29 -4.48
C TRP A 226 -17.93 -14.97 -5.83
N ASP A 227 -18.89 -14.98 -6.75
CA ASP A 227 -18.68 -15.48 -8.11
C ASP A 227 -17.45 -14.92 -8.82
N TYR A 228 -17.11 -13.69 -8.48
CA TYR A 228 -15.98 -12.99 -9.07
C TYR A 228 -14.64 -13.34 -8.39
N GLY A 229 -14.67 -14.19 -7.36
CA GLY A 229 -13.49 -14.69 -6.67
C GLY A 229 -13.53 -14.39 -5.18
N GLU A 230 -12.38 -14.01 -4.65
CA GLU A 230 -12.26 -13.69 -3.23
C GLU A 230 -13.09 -12.46 -2.86
N ILE A 231 -13.64 -12.51 -1.65
CA ILE A 231 -14.48 -11.47 -1.07
C ILE A 231 -13.85 -10.98 0.22
N MET A 232 -13.98 -9.68 0.44
CA MET A 232 -13.79 -9.04 1.72
C MET A 232 -15.10 -8.41 2.15
N VAL A 233 -15.39 -8.49 3.43
CA VAL A 233 -16.48 -7.76 4.06
C VAL A 233 -15.90 -6.48 4.65
N ARG A 234 -16.61 -5.36 4.54
CA ARG A 234 -16.25 -4.11 5.20
C ARG A 234 -16.06 -4.40 6.69
N PRO A 235 -14.83 -4.26 7.21
CA PRO A 235 -14.57 -4.61 8.60
C PRO A 235 -15.42 -3.77 9.55
N ASN A 236 -15.86 -4.40 10.64
CA ASN A 236 -16.60 -3.75 11.72
C ASN A 236 -15.86 -3.80 13.06
N ASP A 237 -14.85 -4.66 13.19
CA ASP A 237 -14.07 -4.86 14.40
C ASP A 237 -12.74 -5.57 14.05
N VAL A 238 -11.90 -5.81 15.06
CA VAL A 238 -10.62 -6.52 14.99
C VAL A 238 -10.60 -7.68 15.98
N GLU A 239 -10.18 -8.86 15.54
CA GLU A 239 -9.99 -10.03 16.39
C GLU A 239 -8.52 -10.51 16.42
N ASN A 240 -8.10 -11.07 17.56
CA ASN A 240 -6.80 -11.72 17.69
C ASN A 240 -6.91 -13.18 17.22
N VAL A 241 -6.12 -13.58 16.23
CA VAL A 241 -6.19 -14.94 15.66
C VAL A 241 -5.27 -15.91 16.37
N SER A 242 -3.98 -15.58 16.46
CA SER A 242 -2.98 -16.44 17.15
C SER A 242 -2.17 -15.71 18.23
N GLY A 243 -2.39 -14.41 18.38
CA GLY A 243 -1.71 -13.56 19.37
C GLY A 243 -1.99 -12.07 19.13
N PRO A 244 -1.40 -11.18 19.95
CA PRO A 244 -1.60 -9.73 19.81
C PRO A 244 -0.98 -9.14 18.53
N THR A 245 -0.13 -9.90 17.83
CA THR A 245 0.56 -9.50 16.59
C THR A 245 0.10 -10.29 15.36
N ASP A 246 -1.03 -10.98 15.46
CA ASP A 246 -1.71 -11.68 14.36
C ASP A 246 -3.20 -11.36 14.46
N GLN A 247 -3.49 -10.08 14.30
CA GLN A 247 -4.83 -9.54 14.29
C GLN A 247 -5.43 -9.59 12.90
N ARG A 248 -6.76 -9.77 12.82
CA ARG A 248 -7.50 -9.73 11.56
C ARG A 248 -8.78 -8.93 11.70
N TRP A 249 -9.20 -8.38 10.57
CA TRP A 249 -10.50 -7.77 10.41
C TRP A 249 -11.62 -8.79 10.67
N VAL A 250 -12.57 -8.43 11.52
CA VAL A 250 -13.80 -9.19 11.71
C VAL A 250 -14.68 -9.01 10.46
N GLN A 251 -15.04 -10.14 9.86
CA GLN A 251 -15.83 -10.21 8.62
C GLN A 251 -17.17 -10.93 8.82
N HIS A 252 -17.62 -11.03 10.06
CA HIS A 252 -18.83 -11.75 10.43
C HIS A 252 -19.71 -10.95 11.38
N LEU A 253 -20.99 -11.30 11.43
CA LEU A 253 -21.94 -10.74 12.38
C LEU A 253 -22.55 -11.85 13.21
N THR A 254 -22.70 -11.59 14.51
CA THR A 254 -23.36 -12.50 15.45
C THR A 254 -24.74 -11.96 15.81
N VAL A 255 -25.78 -12.79 15.62
CA VAL A 255 -27.19 -12.45 15.80
C VAL A 255 -27.83 -13.37 16.83
N THR A 256 -28.53 -12.80 17.82
CA THR A 256 -29.21 -13.55 18.90
C THR A 256 -30.73 -13.49 18.84
N GLU A 257 -31.29 -12.64 17.98
CA GLU A 257 -32.73 -12.42 17.83
C GLU A 257 -33.19 -12.77 16.41
N VAL A 258 -34.34 -13.43 16.30
CA VAL A 258 -34.99 -13.81 15.03
C VAL A 258 -36.47 -13.38 15.12
N PRO A 259 -37.10 -12.81 14.06
CA PRO A 259 -36.51 -12.43 12.77
C PRO A 259 -35.48 -11.30 12.90
N ASN A 260 -34.50 -11.31 12.00
CA ASN A 260 -33.57 -10.20 11.87
C ASN A 260 -33.21 -9.99 10.40
N GLN A 261 -32.99 -8.75 10.02
CA GLN A 261 -32.42 -8.38 8.74
C GLN A 261 -31.07 -7.74 9.00
N ILE A 262 -30.02 -8.38 8.52
CA ILE A 262 -28.65 -7.86 8.61
C ILE A 262 -28.14 -7.49 7.23
N SER A 263 -27.16 -6.60 7.20
CA SER A 263 -26.53 -6.17 5.96
C SER A 263 -25.02 -6.28 6.03
N PHE A 264 -24.42 -6.58 4.88
CA PHE A 264 -22.98 -6.55 4.69
C PHE A 264 -22.63 -5.68 3.50
N VAL A 265 -21.55 -4.93 3.61
CA VAL A 265 -20.89 -4.31 2.47
C VAL A 265 -19.72 -5.20 2.10
N VAL A 266 -19.62 -5.58 0.84
CA VAL A 266 -18.61 -6.49 0.32
C VAL A 266 -17.90 -5.91 -0.90
N ASP A 267 -16.66 -6.30 -1.09
CA ASP A 267 -15.88 -6.02 -2.31
C ASP A 267 -14.79 -7.07 -2.47
N SER A 268 -14.00 -7.02 -3.54
CA SER A 268 -12.76 -7.80 -3.62
C SER A 268 -11.71 -7.24 -2.64
N PRO A 269 -10.87 -8.09 -2.03
CA PRO A 269 -9.82 -7.63 -1.12
C PRO A 269 -8.75 -6.83 -1.87
N ALA A 270 -8.07 -5.93 -1.17
CA ALA A 270 -6.79 -5.40 -1.61
C ALA A 270 -5.63 -6.01 -0.81
N ARG A 271 -4.44 -6.08 -1.40
CA ARG A 271 -3.24 -6.66 -0.79
C ARG A 271 -2.01 -5.83 -1.14
N LEU A 272 -1.06 -5.81 -0.22
CA LEU A 272 0.30 -5.35 -0.47
C LEU A 272 1.16 -6.53 -0.93
N ASP A 273 2.01 -6.30 -1.92
CA ASP A 273 2.94 -7.26 -2.48
C ASP A 273 4.33 -6.63 -2.43
N PHE A 274 5.23 -7.17 -1.60
CA PHE A 274 6.52 -6.53 -1.34
C PHE A 274 7.58 -7.01 -2.33
N TYR A 275 8.24 -6.09 -3.03
CA TYR A 275 9.27 -6.46 -4.01
C TYR A 275 10.54 -7.05 -3.37
N ASN A 276 10.84 -6.65 -2.14
CA ASN A 276 12.02 -7.05 -1.39
C ASN A 276 11.67 -8.07 -0.30
N ASP A 277 11.40 -9.29 -0.77
CA ASP A 277 10.94 -10.43 0.05
C ASP A 277 12.09 -11.22 0.71
N ASP A 278 13.33 -10.72 0.62
CA ASP A 278 14.56 -11.36 1.12
C ASP A 278 14.69 -11.43 2.66
N GLY A 279 13.55 -11.33 3.36
CA GLY A 279 13.44 -11.44 4.81
C GLY A 279 13.22 -10.08 5.45
N PHE A 280 11.97 -9.81 5.83
CA PHE A 280 11.66 -8.67 6.68
C PHE A 280 12.49 -8.72 7.96
N PRO A 281 12.91 -7.58 8.53
CA PRO A 281 13.69 -7.61 9.75
C PRO A 281 12.89 -8.32 10.86
N ASP A 282 13.51 -9.31 11.52
CA ASP A 282 12.84 -10.10 12.55
C ASP A 282 12.15 -9.23 13.60
N SER A 283 10.97 -9.66 14.05
CA SER A 283 10.16 -8.98 15.06
C SER A 283 9.68 -7.57 14.70
N THR A 284 9.71 -7.20 13.41
CA THR A 284 9.08 -5.96 12.95
C THR A 284 7.58 -6.16 12.84
N ASN A 285 6.83 -5.24 13.44
CA ASN A 285 5.39 -5.18 13.34
C ASN A 285 4.98 -3.91 12.60
N ILE A 286 3.94 -4.04 11.79
CA ILE A 286 3.22 -2.90 11.25
C ILE A 286 1.93 -2.74 12.06
N THR A 287 1.67 -1.52 12.50
CA THR A 287 0.37 -1.10 13.02
C THR A 287 -0.32 -0.32 11.91
N ILE A 288 -1.55 -0.71 11.58
CA ILE A 288 -2.35 -0.09 10.52
C ILE A 288 -3.66 0.40 11.12
N GLU A 289 -3.93 1.67 10.93
CA GLU A 289 -5.15 2.34 11.35
C GLU A 289 -5.92 2.80 10.10
N SER A 290 -7.23 2.59 10.09
CA SER A 290 -8.06 3.01 8.96
C SER A 290 -8.62 4.41 9.22
N ASP A 291 -8.29 5.38 8.37
CA ASP A 291 -8.91 6.71 8.38
C ASP A 291 -10.29 6.62 7.72
N THR A 292 -11.27 6.15 8.50
CA THR A 292 -12.63 5.92 8.00
C THR A 292 -13.59 7.07 8.26
N GLY A 293 -13.20 8.07 9.05
CA GLY A 293 -13.99 9.26 9.43
C GLY A 293 -15.32 8.98 10.18
N ASP A 294 -15.95 7.84 9.94
CA ASP A 294 -17.37 7.60 10.14
C ASP A 294 -17.69 6.30 10.92
N ILE A 295 -16.70 5.42 11.13
CA ILE A 295 -16.91 4.17 11.88
C ILE A 295 -16.21 4.27 13.22
N GLU A 296 -16.94 4.75 14.23
CA GLU A 296 -16.47 4.72 15.62
C GLU A 296 -16.13 3.28 16.03
N GLY A 297 -14.90 3.08 16.51
CA GLY A 297 -14.51 1.85 17.20
C GLY A 297 -13.70 0.84 16.40
N ILE A 298 -13.29 1.13 15.15
CA ILE A 298 -12.32 0.26 14.47
C ILE A 298 -10.95 0.46 15.12
N HIS A 299 -10.50 -0.57 15.84
CA HIS A 299 -9.18 -0.57 16.45
C HIS A 299 -8.08 -0.71 15.38
N PRO A 300 -6.90 -0.10 15.57
CA PRO A 300 -5.73 -0.38 14.75
C PRO A 300 -5.39 -1.87 14.79
N ILE A 301 -4.97 -2.43 13.66
CA ILE A 301 -4.46 -3.80 13.60
C ILE A 301 -2.95 -3.79 13.72
N THR A 302 -2.39 -4.65 14.56
CA THR A 302 -0.95 -4.90 14.62
C THR A 302 -0.65 -6.29 14.08
N VAL A 303 0.15 -6.36 13.01
CA VAL A 303 0.57 -7.61 12.40
C VAL A 303 2.09 -7.65 12.22
N SER A 304 2.70 -8.82 12.36
CA SER A 304 4.10 -8.98 11.96
C SER A 304 4.26 -8.72 10.46
N LEU A 305 5.35 -8.05 10.08
CA LEU A 305 5.62 -7.69 8.68
C LEU A 305 5.62 -8.93 7.75
N ASN A 306 6.15 -10.06 8.25
CA ASN A 306 6.12 -11.39 7.60
C ASN A 306 4.70 -11.95 7.34
N ASN A 307 3.66 -11.34 7.89
CA ASN A 307 2.27 -11.75 7.71
C ASN A 307 1.43 -10.70 6.99
N VAL A 308 2.01 -9.57 6.57
CA VAL A 308 1.26 -8.49 5.90
C VAL A 308 0.69 -8.93 4.56
N GLU A 309 1.39 -9.77 3.81
CA GLU A 309 0.88 -10.30 2.54
C GLU A 309 -0.35 -11.20 2.71
N LYS A 310 -0.56 -11.74 3.92
CA LYS A 310 -1.74 -12.55 4.28
C LYS A 310 -2.90 -11.67 4.73
N LEU A 311 -2.67 -10.37 4.91
CA LEU A 311 -3.68 -9.42 5.33
C LEU A 311 -4.44 -8.91 4.09
N ASN A 312 -5.77 -8.97 4.19
CA ASN A 312 -6.65 -8.34 3.21
C ASN A 312 -7.04 -6.95 3.71
N PHE A 313 -7.01 -5.97 2.81
CA PHE A 313 -7.38 -4.58 3.05
C PHE A 313 -8.71 -4.27 2.37
N TRP A 314 -9.52 -3.46 3.05
CA TRP A 314 -10.76 -2.93 2.50
C TRP A 314 -10.40 -1.83 1.50
N PRO A 315 -10.66 -2.03 0.19
CA PRO A 315 -10.07 -1.20 -0.86
C PRO A 315 -10.58 0.24 -0.91
N VAL A 316 -11.65 0.56 -0.16
CA VAL A 316 -12.28 1.89 -0.15
C VAL A 316 -11.71 2.78 0.97
N TRP A 317 -10.96 2.21 1.92
CA TRP A 317 -10.37 3.00 3.01
C TRP A 317 -9.03 3.60 2.63
N THR A 318 -8.69 4.68 3.34
CA THR A 318 -7.33 5.20 3.44
C THR A 318 -6.74 4.68 4.75
N TYR A 319 -5.48 4.26 4.71
CA TYR A 319 -4.80 3.64 5.84
C TYR A 319 -3.63 4.50 6.32
N GLU A 320 -3.60 4.82 7.59
CA GLU A 320 -2.39 5.29 8.26
C GLU A 320 -1.63 4.06 8.76
N TYR A 321 -0.31 4.09 8.73
CA TYR A 321 0.50 2.98 9.20
C TYR A 321 1.73 3.45 9.97
N THR A 322 2.26 2.56 10.79
CA THR A 322 3.51 2.78 11.52
C THR A 322 4.25 1.46 11.59
N ILE A 323 5.50 1.44 11.12
CA ILE A 323 6.36 0.26 11.14
C ILE A 323 7.58 0.56 12.00
N ASN A 324 7.66 -0.08 13.16
CA ASN A 324 8.72 0.17 14.12
C ASN A 324 9.46 -1.12 14.49
N LYS A 325 10.79 -1.03 14.58
CA LYS A 325 11.66 -2.03 15.20
C LYS A 325 12.56 -1.36 16.24
N GLY A 326 12.16 -1.41 17.50
CA GLY A 326 12.87 -0.66 18.55
C GLY A 326 12.73 0.85 18.33
N ASN A 327 13.84 1.53 18.00
CA ASN A 327 13.87 2.97 17.71
C ASN A 327 13.94 3.29 16.20
N GLU A 328 13.88 2.25 15.36
CA GLU A 328 13.95 2.36 13.91
C GLU A 328 12.54 2.43 13.32
N ASN A 329 12.30 3.41 12.44
CA ASN A 329 11.06 3.57 11.69
C ASN A 329 11.28 3.13 10.23
N PHE A 330 10.33 2.38 9.69
CA PHE A 330 10.30 1.98 8.29
C PHE A 330 9.08 2.57 7.59
N TYR A 331 9.21 2.70 6.29
CA TYR A 331 8.21 3.28 5.41
C TYR A 331 7.93 2.33 4.25
N ILE A 332 6.71 2.42 3.72
CA ILE A 332 6.28 1.68 2.53
C ILE A 332 6.31 2.67 1.38
N ALA A 333 7.04 2.35 0.32
CA ALA A 333 7.04 3.10 -0.92
C ALA A 333 6.24 2.37 -2.01
N GLU A 334 5.56 3.13 -2.85
CA GLU A 334 4.85 2.68 -4.04
C GLU A 334 5.45 3.32 -5.30
N GLU A 335 5.41 2.62 -6.42
CA GLU A 335 5.84 3.16 -7.72
C GLU A 335 4.67 3.92 -8.38
N VAL A 336 4.87 5.20 -8.66
CA VAL A 336 3.91 6.11 -9.30
C VAL A 336 4.62 6.82 -10.45
N GLU A 337 4.14 6.64 -11.69
CA GLU A 337 4.71 7.28 -12.89
C GLU A 337 6.24 7.07 -13.04
N ASP A 338 6.71 5.86 -12.75
CA ASP A 338 8.14 5.52 -12.73
C ASP A 338 8.95 6.27 -11.66
N GLU A 339 8.34 6.70 -10.55
CA GLU A 339 9.05 7.24 -9.37
C GLU A 339 8.55 6.54 -8.09
N TRP A 340 9.44 6.27 -7.13
CA TRP A 340 9.03 5.75 -5.82
C TRP A 340 8.61 6.89 -4.89
N SER A 341 7.38 6.85 -4.41
CA SER A 341 6.84 7.76 -3.41
C SER A 341 6.36 6.98 -2.19
N GLU A 342 6.30 7.62 -1.02
CA GLU A 342 5.66 7.01 0.15
C GLU A 342 4.22 6.60 -0.17
N TRP A 343 3.83 5.40 0.23
CA TRP A 343 2.49 4.89 0.03
C TRP A 343 1.49 5.68 0.87
N GLU A 344 0.55 6.36 0.23
CA GLU A 344 -0.43 7.21 0.91
C GLU A 344 -1.56 6.40 1.60
N GLY A 345 -1.38 5.09 1.80
CA GLY A 345 -2.39 4.26 2.44
C GLY A 345 -3.61 3.95 1.57
N LYS A 346 -3.56 4.21 0.26
CA LYS A 346 -4.71 4.07 -0.64
C LYS A 346 -4.54 2.88 -1.58
N PHE A 347 -5.67 2.27 -1.91
CA PHE A 347 -5.76 1.25 -2.95
C PHE A 347 -6.60 1.76 -4.13
N THR A 348 -6.33 1.24 -5.32
CA THR A 348 -7.25 1.42 -6.44
C THR A 348 -8.45 0.50 -6.24
N PRO A 349 -9.69 1.00 -6.28
CA PRO A 349 -10.86 0.15 -6.08
C PRO A 349 -10.89 -1.02 -7.08
N PRO A 350 -10.97 -2.27 -6.61
CA PRO A 350 -10.82 -3.45 -7.44
C PRO A 350 -11.98 -3.60 -8.42
N ASN A 351 -11.69 -3.99 -9.66
CA ASN A 351 -12.73 -4.29 -10.66
C ASN A 351 -13.10 -5.78 -10.63
N ASN A 352 -13.78 -6.21 -9.56
CA ASN A 352 -14.20 -7.61 -9.33
C ASN A 352 -13.05 -8.63 -9.21
N SER A 353 -11.82 -8.17 -8.99
CA SER A 353 -10.64 -9.02 -8.74
C SER A 353 -9.80 -8.38 -7.65
N PRO A 354 -9.08 -9.15 -6.82
CA PRO A 354 -8.23 -8.55 -5.80
C PRO A 354 -7.31 -7.47 -6.36
N SER A 355 -7.21 -6.32 -5.67
CA SER A 355 -6.26 -5.27 -6.04
C SER A 355 -4.93 -5.59 -5.38
N ILE A 356 -3.89 -5.82 -6.18
CA ILE A 356 -2.53 -6.04 -5.67
C ILE A 356 -1.74 -4.74 -5.88
N LYS A 357 -1.12 -4.26 -4.80
CA LYS A 357 -0.28 -3.07 -4.82
C LYS A 357 1.16 -3.50 -4.54
N GLY A 358 2.00 -3.43 -5.57
CA GLY A 358 3.43 -3.62 -5.43
C GLY A 358 4.04 -2.48 -4.61
N VAL A 359 4.77 -2.82 -3.56
CA VAL A 359 5.38 -1.86 -2.64
C VAL A 359 6.79 -2.28 -2.25
N LEU A 360 7.58 -1.33 -1.77
CA LEU A 360 8.94 -1.55 -1.26
C LEU A 360 9.02 -1.10 0.20
N LEU A 361 9.58 -1.94 1.05
CA LEU A 361 9.93 -1.52 2.41
C LEU A 361 11.29 -0.81 2.38
N HIS A 362 11.37 0.41 2.92
CA HIS A 362 12.65 1.10 3.08
C HIS A 362 12.85 1.66 4.50
N PHE A 363 14.12 1.82 4.86
CA PHE A 363 14.55 2.41 6.12
C PHE A 363 14.84 3.90 5.92
N GLY A 364 14.11 4.75 6.64
CA GLY A 364 14.40 6.19 6.68
C GLY A 364 14.11 6.99 5.40
N PHE A 365 13.88 8.29 5.66
CA PHE A 365 13.53 9.42 4.77
C PHE A 365 12.26 9.25 3.92
N ASP A 366 11.30 10.18 4.08
CA ASP A 366 10.06 10.32 3.30
C ASP A 366 10.26 10.56 1.77
N PHE A 367 11.50 10.48 1.27
CA PHE A 367 11.85 10.72 -0.14
C PHE A 367 12.93 9.75 -0.62
N ILE A 368 12.63 8.97 -1.66
CA ILE A 368 13.59 8.10 -2.34
C ILE A 368 14.23 8.91 -3.49
N ASP A 369 15.56 9.02 -3.48
CA ASP A 369 16.31 9.75 -4.50
C ASP A 369 16.24 9.06 -5.89
N GLU A 370 16.26 9.84 -6.98
CA GLU A 370 16.18 9.39 -8.38
C GLU A 370 17.25 8.33 -8.74
N GLN A 371 18.43 8.38 -8.10
CA GLN A 371 19.48 7.38 -8.34
C GLN A 371 19.22 6.05 -7.64
N VAL A 372 18.54 6.08 -6.49
CA VAL A 372 18.10 4.88 -5.78
C VAL A 372 16.99 4.19 -6.58
N ASP A 373 16.02 4.96 -7.10
CA ASP A 373 14.96 4.47 -8.00
C ASP A 373 15.55 3.73 -9.22
N LYS A 374 16.51 4.35 -9.90
CA LYS A 374 17.17 3.75 -11.07
C LYS A 374 17.85 2.41 -10.72
N SER A 375 18.53 2.36 -9.59
CA SER A 375 19.26 1.16 -9.14
C SER A 375 18.31 0.02 -8.73
N ILE A 376 17.11 0.35 -8.21
CA ILE A 376 16.06 -0.64 -7.86
C ILE A 376 15.55 -1.31 -9.15
N LYS A 377 15.26 -0.50 -10.19
CA LYS A 377 14.72 -0.99 -11.47
C LYS A 377 15.70 -1.84 -12.26
N GLU A 378 17.00 -1.61 -12.09
CA GLU A 378 18.06 -2.34 -12.77
C GLU A 378 18.44 -3.66 -12.04
N GLY A 379 17.81 -3.97 -10.90
CA GLY A 379 18.01 -5.22 -10.17
C GLY A 379 19.32 -5.29 -9.36
N GLY A 380 19.93 -4.14 -9.07
CA GLY A 380 21.26 -4.02 -8.46
C GLY A 380 21.31 -4.06 -6.92
N PHE A 381 20.21 -4.39 -6.23
CA PHE A 381 20.15 -4.40 -4.77
C PHE A 381 20.17 -5.82 -4.18
N LYS A 382 21.05 -6.03 -3.20
CA LYS A 382 20.92 -7.09 -2.19
C LYS A 382 20.79 -6.43 -0.82
N PHE A 383 19.71 -6.70 -0.10
CA PHE A 383 19.51 -6.16 1.24
C PHE A 383 20.27 -7.00 2.27
N GLY A 384 21.39 -6.47 2.79
CA GLY A 384 22.02 -6.97 4.00
C GLY A 384 21.37 -6.36 5.24
N THR A 385 21.44 -7.05 6.38
CA THR A 385 20.81 -6.62 7.65
C THR A 385 21.27 -5.26 8.19
N ARG A 386 22.31 -4.63 7.61
CA ARG A 386 22.88 -3.34 8.07
C ARG A 386 23.55 -2.45 7.00
N GLU A 387 23.71 -2.92 5.77
CA GLU A 387 24.40 -2.17 4.70
C GLU A 387 23.64 -2.34 3.38
N ILE A 388 23.55 -1.25 2.62
CA ILE A 388 23.03 -1.23 1.26
C ILE A 388 24.22 -1.38 0.32
N THR A 389 24.32 -2.52 -0.37
CA THR A 389 25.35 -2.76 -1.38
C THR A 389 24.72 -2.66 -2.76
N ILE A 390 25.25 -1.78 -3.61
CA ILE A 390 24.82 -1.61 -5.01
C ILE A 390 25.87 -2.28 -5.90
N GLU A 391 25.44 -3.29 -6.68
CA GLU A 391 26.27 -3.93 -7.71
C GLU A 391 26.19 -3.12 -9.02
N ASP A 392 27.32 -2.85 -9.65
CA ASP A 392 27.35 -2.20 -10.97
C ASP A 392 26.72 -3.14 -12.03
N PRO A 393 25.63 -2.73 -12.72
CA PRO A 393 24.98 -3.59 -13.70
C PRO A 393 25.87 -3.91 -14.92
N ASP A 394 26.90 -3.11 -15.18
CA ASP A 394 27.87 -3.36 -16.26
C ASP A 394 29.10 -4.17 -15.79
N ASP A 395 29.33 -4.31 -14.48
CA ASP A 395 30.44 -5.10 -13.89
C ASP A 395 30.06 -5.68 -12.49
N PRO A 396 29.43 -6.87 -12.43
CA PRO A 396 28.89 -7.44 -11.19
C PRO A 396 29.96 -7.86 -10.15
N ASP A 397 31.25 -7.82 -10.50
CA ASP A 397 32.34 -8.07 -9.57
C ASP A 397 32.83 -6.78 -8.87
N GLN A 398 32.25 -5.62 -9.18
CA GLN A 398 32.61 -4.32 -8.63
C GLN A 398 31.52 -3.79 -7.68
N GLU A 399 31.80 -3.78 -6.37
CA GLU A 399 30.98 -3.10 -5.37
C GLU A 399 31.21 -1.58 -5.45
N ILE A 400 30.13 -0.81 -5.61
CA ILE A 400 30.19 0.65 -5.54
C ILE A 400 29.79 1.08 -4.12
N ASP A 401 30.79 1.45 -3.31
CA ASP A 401 30.55 2.12 -2.02
C ASP A 401 29.99 3.53 -2.27
N PHE A 402 28.69 3.71 -2.08
CA PHE A 402 28.08 5.04 -2.04
C PHE A 402 28.16 5.61 -0.61
N SER A 403 28.96 6.66 -0.43
CA SER A 403 28.97 7.46 0.80
C SER A 403 28.14 8.72 0.58
N ILE A 404 27.01 8.82 1.27
CA ILE A 404 26.26 10.07 1.37
C ILE A 404 27.19 11.06 2.08
N GLY A 405 27.50 12.21 1.47
CA GLY A 405 28.42 13.18 2.07
C GLY A 405 27.83 13.80 3.34
N TYR A 406 28.27 13.35 4.52
CA TYR A 406 28.02 14.03 5.80
C TYR A 406 29.34 14.45 6.46
N VAL A 407 29.30 15.50 7.29
CA VAL A 407 30.45 15.94 8.07
C VAL A 407 30.24 15.51 9.52
N VAL A 408 31.17 14.69 10.04
CA VAL A 408 31.21 14.33 11.47
C VAL A 408 32.19 15.25 12.17
N ILE A 409 31.72 15.98 13.19
CA ILE A 409 32.59 16.76 14.06
C ILE A 409 32.68 16.04 15.40
N GLU A 410 33.88 15.58 15.75
CA GLU A 410 34.14 14.91 17.02
C GLU A 410 34.84 15.86 17.99
N ILE A 411 34.23 16.10 19.14
CA ILE A 411 34.80 16.96 20.18
C ILE A 411 35.05 16.09 21.42
N SER A 412 36.32 15.87 21.74
CA SER A 412 36.72 15.04 22.87
C SER A 412 37.13 15.89 24.07
N PHE A 413 36.38 15.81 25.17
CA PHE A 413 36.63 16.57 26.40
C PHE A 413 37.51 15.77 27.37
N THR A 414 38.70 15.36 26.93
CA THR A 414 39.53 14.40 27.68
C THR A 414 40.35 15.06 28.81
N ALA A 415 40.47 16.40 28.88
CA ALA A 415 41.44 17.05 29.79
C ALA A 415 40.87 18.09 30.77
N VAL A 416 39.60 18.48 30.66
CA VAL A 416 39.06 19.62 31.44
C VAL A 416 38.49 19.20 32.80
N LEU A 417 38.12 17.93 33.01
CA LEU A 417 37.32 17.50 34.16
C LEU A 417 38.09 16.83 35.31
N ASP A 418 39.40 16.60 35.20
CA ASP A 418 40.19 16.22 36.38
C ASP A 418 40.67 17.47 37.11
N GLY A 419 39.97 17.80 38.21
CA GLY A 419 40.09 19.05 38.97
C GLY A 419 41.35 19.19 39.82
N SER A 420 42.35 18.31 39.66
CA SER A 420 43.55 18.29 40.51
C SER A 420 44.80 18.97 39.93
N ASP A 421 44.79 19.45 38.69
CA ASP A 421 45.92 20.19 38.11
C ASP A 421 45.43 21.42 37.32
N LEU A 422 45.50 22.58 37.96
CA LEU A 422 45.07 23.89 37.42
C LEU A 422 46.23 24.77 36.92
N ASP A 423 47.48 24.31 36.99
CA ASP A 423 48.68 25.15 36.71
C ASP A 423 49.49 24.74 35.47
N ARG A 424 48.89 24.05 34.49
CA ARG A 424 49.52 23.87 33.16
C ARG A 424 48.52 24.10 32.03
N GLU A 425 49.00 24.77 30.99
CA GLU A 425 48.31 25.04 29.72
C GLU A 425 47.57 23.78 29.25
N LYS A 426 46.23 23.84 29.23
CA LYS A 426 45.38 22.74 28.76
C LYS A 426 44.96 23.02 27.32
N THR A 427 45.40 22.17 26.40
CA THR A 427 44.91 22.13 25.01
C THR A 427 43.61 21.34 24.95
N LEU A 428 42.59 21.88 24.29
CA LEU A 428 41.36 21.18 23.94
C LEU A 428 41.50 20.65 22.50
N PRO A 429 41.70 19.34 22.28
CA PRO A 429 41.81 18.80 20.92
C PRO A 429 40.42 18.73 20.29
N ILE A 430 40.18 19.52 19.23
CA ILE A 430 39.01 19.39 18.36
C ILE A 430 39.45 18.62 17.12
N GLN A 431 38.78 17.52 16.80
CA GLN A 431 39.16 16.64 15.69
C GLN A 431 38.10 16.69 14.58
N PHE A 432 38.54 16.97 13.36
CA PHE A 432 37.69 16.95 12.17
C PHE A 432 38.03 15.71 11.36
N SER A 433 37.02 14.94 10.93
CA SER A 433 37.22 13.84 9.98
C SER A 433 36.19 13.93 8.87
N SER A 434 36.63 13.66 7.64
CA SER A 434 35.76 13.54 6.47
C SER A 434 35.98 12.15 5.89
N ASN A 435 34.91 11.40 5.63
CA ASN A 435 35.04 10.03 5.13
C ASN A 435 35.51 9.92 3.67
N ASN A 436 35.77 11.03 2.97
CA ASN A 436 36.11 11.00 1.54
C ASN A 436 37.59 10.74 1.22
N PHE A 437 38.46 10.48 2.21
CA PHE A 437 39.84 10.05 1.94
C PHE A 437 40.29 9.02 2.98
N VAL A 438 40.35 7.76 2.57
CA VAL A 438 40.93 6.66 3.33
C VAL A 438 42.46 6.79 3.28
N ASP A 439 43.01 7.64 4.13
CA ASP A 439 44.41 7.54 4.59
C ASP A 439 44.49 8.11 6.02
N ALA A 440 44.99 7.29 6.95
CA ALA A 440 44.97 7.52 8.40
C ALA A 440 45.87 8.67 8.91
N GLU A 441 46.40 9.51 8.02
CA GLU A 441 47.41 10.54 8.34
C GLU A 441 46.88 11.98 8.40
N ASN A 442 45.62 12.26 8.05
CA ASN A 442 45.06 13.62 8.15
C ASN A 442 44.38 13.90 9.50
N ARG A 443 45.15 13.78 10.60
CA ARG A 443 44.74 14.30 11.92
C ARG A 443 45.26 15.71 12.10
N TRP A 444 44.36 16.65 12.37
CA TRP A 444 44.70 18.04 12.70
C TRP A 444 44.34 18.30 14.16
N THR A 445 45.31 18.75 14.95
CA THR A 445 45.11 19.16 16.34
C THR A 445 45.12 20.68 16.39
N TYR A 446 44.06 21.29 16.89
CA TYR A 446 44.03 22.74 17.13
C TYR A 446 44.56 23.02 18.55
N GLU A 447 45.68 23.72 18.65
CA GLU A 447 46.20 24.21 19.94
C GLU A 447 45.63 25.60 20.22
N LEU A 448 44.94 25.75 21.35
CA LEU A 448 44.55 27.06 21.87
C LEU A 448 45.81 27.74 22.40
N ASP A 449 46.48 28.53 21.55
CA ASP A 449 47.64 29.30 21.95
C ASP A 449 47.23 30.47 22.87
N SER A 450 48.11 30.81 23.80
CA SER A 450 47.90 31.62 25.02
C SER A 450 47.46 33.10 24.87
N HIS A 451 46.84 33.51 23.75
CA HIS A 451 46.45 34.90 23.55
C HIS A 451 44.98 35.06 23.12
N ALA A 452 44.16 35.40 24.13
CA ALA A 452 42.94 36.21 24.06
C ALA A 452 41.64 35.61 23.48
N ASP A 453 41.37 34.32 23.68
CA ASP A 453 39.99 33.82 23.57
C ASP A 453 39.37 33.70 24.97
N GLN A 454 38.54 34.69 25.34
CA GLN A 454 37.75 34.66 26.58
C GLN A 454 36.48 33.83 26.38
N ILE A 455 36.30 32.81 27.21
CA ILE A 455 35.05 32.06 27.31
C ILE A 455 34.10 32.87 28.20
N TYR A 456 32.98 33.34 27.66
CA TYR A 456 31.95 34.03 28.42
C TYR A 456 30.86 33.06 28.88
N TYR A 457 30.52 33.12 30.16
CA TYR A 457 29.46 32.31 30.77
C TYR A 457 28.24 33.17 31.07
N PHE A 458 27.04 32.70 30.68
CA PHE A 458 25.77 33.34 31.03
C PHE A 458 24.83 32.30 31.65
N ALA A 459 24.37 32.59 32.88
CA ALA A 459 23.61 31.64 33.69
C ALA A 459 22.19 31.35 33.18
N SER A 460 21.64 32.18 32.28
CA SER A 460 20.31 31.96 31.69
C SER A 460 20.12 32.75 30.39
N LYS A 461 19.15 32.33 29.57
CA LYS A 461 18.72 33.04 28.35
C LYS A 461 18.35 34.51 28.63
N GLU A 462 17.69 34.79 29.75
CA GLU A 462 17.35 36.16 30.16
C GLU A 462 18.55 36.97 30.62
N SER A 463 19.58 36.33 31.20
CA SER A 463 20.85 37.00 31.57
C SER A 463 21.65 37.43 30.34
N LEU A 464 21.57 36.66 29.25
CA LEU A 464 22.15 37.00 27.95
C LEU A 464 21.40 38.17 27.29
N LEU A 465 20.06 38.14 27.31
CA LEU A 465 19.21 39.16 26.66
C LEU A 465 19.15 40.52 27.40
N ASN A 466 19.49 40.53 28.70
CA ASN A 466 19.52 41.74 29.54
C ASN A 466 20.90 42.43 29.59
N GLN A 467 21.90 41.95 28.85
CA GLN A 467 23.17 42.66 28.68
C GLN A 467 22.92 43.99 27.94
N ASN A 468 23.38 45.10 28.51
CA ASN A 468 23.23 46.46 27.97
C ASN A 468 24.16 46.76 26.78
N ASN A 469 24.57 45.72 26.05
CA ASN A 469 25.34 45.87 24.82
C ASN A 469 24.39 45.80 23.62
N SER A 470 24.07 46.96 23.05
CA SER A 470 23.14 47.12 21.93
C SER A 470 23.59 46.37 20.67
N GLU A 471 24.88 46.07 20.53
CA GLU A 471 25.43 45.34 19.39
C GLU A 471 25.10 43.84 19.47
N MET A 472 25.20 43.25 20.67
CA MET A 472 24.90 41.84 20.90
C MET A 472 23.40 41.53 20.77
N LYS A 473 22.55 42.50 21.12
CA LYS A 473 21.08 42.36 21.05
C LYS A 473 20.57 42.33 19.60
N ASN A 474 21.20 43.10 18.69
CA ASN A 474 20.86 43.10 17.26
C ASN A 474 21.38 41.84 16.55
N ILE A 475 22.56 41.31 16.95
CA ILE A 475 23.10 40.04 16.43
C ILE A 475 22.15 38.87 16.72
N ILE A 476 21.50 38.87 17.90
CA ILE A 476 20.59 37.78 18.31
C ILE A 476 19.22 37.88 17.62
N SER A 477 18.68 39.09 17.37
CA SER A 477 17.36 39.21 16.71
C SER A 477 17.38 38.86 15.23
N ASP A 478 18.50 39.12 14.55
CA ASP A 478 18.56 39.06 13.09
C ASP A 478 18.96 37.69 12.54
N HIS A 479 19.48 36.76 13.35
CA HIS A 479 20.06 35.48 12.88
C HIS A 479 19.47 34.21 13.52
N LEU A 480 18.48 34.34 14.42
CA LEU A 480 17.77 33.17 14.99
C LEU A 480 16.80 32.49 14.01
N TYR A 481 16.63 33.02 12.79
CA TYR A 481 15.60 32.59 11.84
C TYR A 481 16.10 32.08 10.49
N SER A 482 17.39 31.75 10.33
CA SER A 482 17.89 31.21 9.04
C SER A 482 18.79 29.97 9.17
N ASN A 483 18.18 28.82 8.87
CA ASN A 483 18.71 27.67 8.12
C ASN A 483 19.91 26.89 8.70
N ILE A 484 19.65 26.11 9.74
CA ILE A 484 20.27 24.79 9.97
C ILE A 484 19.10 23.83 10.19
N ASP A 485 18.90 22.86 9.30
CA ASP A 485 17.65 22.08 9.30
C ASP A 485 17.61 20.97 10.38
N LYS A 486 18.75 20.49 10.91
CA LYS A 486 18.84 19.67 12.16
C LYS A 486 20.31 19.46 12.64
N ILE A 487 20.52 19.43 13.95
CA ILE A 487 21.77 19.00 14.62
C ILE A 487 21.45 17.80 15.49
N GLY A 488 22.17 16.70 15.30
CA GLY A 488 22.13 15.52 16.17
C GLY A 488 23.37 15.44 17.05
N TYR A 489 23.27 14.78 18.20
CA TYR A 489 24.45 14.41 18.98
C TYR A 489 24.28 13.03 19.60
N SER A 490 25.39 12.34 19.82
CA SER A 490 25.47 11.11 20.60
C SER A 490 26.62 11.21 21.61
N ILE A 491 26.51 10.46 22.71
CA ILE A 491 27.57 10.37 23.70
C ILE A 491 27.96 8.89 23.79
N GLU A 492 29.22 8.60 23.49
CA GLU A 492 29.80 7.28 23.65
C GLU A 492 30.58 7.20 24.96
N ARG A 493 30.37 6.11 25.70
CA ARG A 493 31.15 5.75 26.89
C ARG A 493 31.95 4.51 26.58
N ASP A 494 33.28 4.60 26.68
CA ASP A 494 34.16 3.46 26.49
C ASP A 494 34.87 3.14 27.83
N GLY A 495 34.33 2.17 28.59
CA GLY A 495 34.93 1.72 29.84
C GLY A 495 35.01 2.78 30.97
N TYR A 496 36.14 2.80 31.70
CA TYR A 496 36.34 3.56 32.95
C TYR A 496 36.97 4.97 32.77
N ASP A 497 37.11 5.50 31.54
CA ASP A 497 37.55 6.89 31.26
C ASP A 497 37.33 7.26 29.76
N PRO A 498 37.23 8.53 29.35
CA PRO A 498 36.17 9.52 29.56
C PRO A 498 35.08 9.50 28.44
N GLN A 499 34.05 10.34 28.58
CA GLN A 499 32.89 10.41 27.67
C GLN A 499 33.23 11.18 26.38
N LYS A 500 32.91 10.57 25.23
CA LYS A 500 33.06 11.18 23.90
C LYS A 500 31.70 11.74 23.46
N MET A 501 31.62 13.03 23.12
CA MET A 501 30.42 13.61 22.51
C MET A 501 30.65 13.78 21.00
N ILE A 502 29.80 13.15 20.20
CA ILE A 502 29.84 13.22 18.75
C ILE A 502 28.70 14.14 18.31
N LEU A 503 29.01 15.21 17.57
CA LEU A 503 28.02 16.13 17.04
C LEU A 503 27.92 15.91 15.52
N THR A 504 26.71 15.61 15.04
CA THR A 504 26.46 15.37 13.61
C THR A 504 25.61 16.50 13.05
N ILE A 505 26.11 17.18 12.02
CA ILE A 505 25.42 18.28 11.34
C ILE A 505 25.21 17.86 9.89
N VAL A 506 23.95 17.87 9.44
CA VAL A 506 23.57 17.47 8.07
C VAL A 506 23.06 18.70 7.32
N ASP A 507 23.68 19.04 6.19
CA ASP A 507 23.23 20.11 5.29
C ASP A 507 22.88 19.51 3.92
N THR A 508 21.59 19.49 3.59
CA THR A 508 21.06 18.78 2.42
C THR A 508 20.87 19.64 1.17
N ARG A 509 21.10 20.96 1.19
CA ARG A 509 20.88 21.82 0.00
C ARG A 509 22.12 22.06 -0.87
N TYR A 510 23.21 21.35 -0.62
CA TYR A 510 24.54 21.72 -1.12
C TYR A 510 24.92 21.15 -2.51
N GLN A 511 24.09 20.32 -3.14
CA GLN A 511 24.43 19.67 -4.43
C GLN A 511 24.12 20.52 -5.69
N LYS A 512 23.50 21.72 -5.57
CA LYS A 512 23.03 22.46 -6.77
C LYS A 512 24.02 23.47 -7.39
N GLU A 513 25.20 23.72 -6.81
CA GLU A 513 26.22 24.59 -7.44
C GLU A 513 27.65 24.02 -7.30
N ASN A 514 28.24 23.64 -8.43
CA ASN A 514 29.61 23.12 -8.56
C ASN A 514 30.69 24.03 -7.90
N ASN A 515 31.68 23.40 -7.26
CA ASN A 515 32.99 23.94 -6.83
C ASN A 515 33.11 24.80 -5.56
N LYS A 516 32.35 24.55 -4.48
CA LYS A 516 32.54 25.28 -3.19
C LYS A 516 32.89 24.45 -1.95
N PHE A 517 33.10 23.13 -2.05
CA PHE A 517 33.66 22.35 -0.93
C PHE A 517 35.05 22.85 -0.49
N SER A 518 35.82 23.46 -1.41
CA SER A 518 37.13 24.06 -1.09
C SER A 518 37.05 25.27 -0.16
N ASN A 519 35.88 25.94 -0.03
CA ASN A 519 35.80 27.22 0.68
C ASN A 519 35.51 27.07 2.17
N LEU A 520 34.72 26.09 2.63
CA LEU A 520 34.57 25.82 4.06
C LEU A 520 35.88 25.25 4.65
N PHE A 521 36.54 24.37 3.89
CA PHE A 521 37.85 23.81 4.22
C PHE A 521 38.96 24.89 4.17
N LYS A 522 38.98 25.77 3.15
CA LYS A 522 39.88 26.94 3.12
C LYS A 522 39.55 27.98 4.18
N TYR A 523 38.29 28.10 4.61
CA TYR A 523 37.87 29.03 5.65
C TYR A 523 38.37 28.58 7.02
N ALA A 524 38.16 27.31 7.38
CA ALA A 524 38.71 26.72 8.60
C ALA A 524 40.25 26.68 8.60
N SER A 525 40.88 26.49 7.43
CA SER A 525 42.35 26.47 7.34
C SER A 525 43.01 27.86 7.30
N ASN A 526 42.31 28.91 6.86
CA ASN A 526 42.91 30.24 6.63
C ASN A 526 42.42 31.35 7.57
N ASN A 527 41.35 31.17 8.34
CA ASN A 527 40.91 32.15 9.34
C ASN A 527 41.37 31.75 10.75
N LYS A 528 42.54 32.25 11.17
CA LYS A 528 43.02 32.20 12.56
C LYS A 528 42.25 33.14 13.52
N GLY A 529 40.94 33.31 13.35
CA GLY A 529 40.19 34.31 14.13
C GLY A 529 38.66 34.17 14.14
N GLY A 530 38.09 33.05 13.72
CA GLY A 530 36.64 32.81 13.86
C GLY A 530 36.32 32.17 15.20
N GLN A 531 35.56 32.85 16.06
CA GLN A 531 35.11 32.31 17.35
C GLN A 531 33.83 31.49 17.16
N LEU A 532 33.84 30.22 17.60
CA LEU A 532 32.68 29.34 17.69
C LEU A 532 32.13 29.42 19.13
N TYR A 533 30.86 29.81 19.27
CA TYR A 533 30.20 29.89 20.59
C TYR A 533 29.29 28.68 20.81
N ILE A 534 29.64 27.87 21.80
CA ILE A 534 28.82 26.73 22.26
C ILE A 534 28.36 27.04 23.68
N ASN A 535 27.05 27.13 23.88
CA ASN A 535 26.49 27.36 25.21
C ASN A 535 26.19 26.01 25.88
N ILE A 536 26.80 25.75 27.03
CA ILE A 536 26.56 24.55 27.83
C ILE A 536 25.71 24.97 29.04
N PRO A 537 24.55 24.34 29.29
CA PRO A 537 23.72 24.69 30.44
C PRO A 537 24.42 24.38 31.76
N ASN A 538 23.90 24.98 32.85
CA ASN A 538 24.48 25.02 34.20
C ASN A 538 25.17 23.70 34.61
N SER A 539 26.34 23.79 35.26
CA SER A 539 27.21 22.62 35.51
C SER A 539 26.51 21.50 36.28
N ASP A 540 25.60 21.83 37.19
CA ASP A 540 24.88 20.84 37.99
C ASP A 540 23.85 20.07 37.14
N ASP A 541 23.16 20.74 36.20
CA ASP A 541 22.24 20.08 35.26
C ASP A 541 23.00 19.28 34.20
N PHE A 542 24.21 19.70 33.80
CA PHE A 542 25.06 18.95 32.88
C PHE A 542 25.61 17.68 33.53
N ASP A 543 26.02 17.74 34.79
CA ASP A 543 26.51 16.59 35.54
C ASP A 543 25.39 15.58 35.86
N ASP A 544 24.16 16.06 36.07
CA ASP A 544 22.95 15.23 36.23
C ASP A 544 22.44 14.70 34.87
N ALA A 545 22.59 15.44 33.78
CA ALA A 545 22.30 14.98 32.42
C ALA A 545 23.29 13.92 31.93
N LEU A 546 24.56 14.00 32.32
CA LEU A 546 25.54 12.92 32.06
C LEU A 546 25.25 11.65 32.87
N LYS A 547 24.51 11.77 33.98
CA LYS A 547 24.11 10.63 34.83
C LYS A 547 22.71 10.11 34.51
N SER A 548 21.87 10.86 33.77
CA SER A 548 20.52 10.46 33.36
C SER A 548 20.44 10.21 31.85
N THR A 549 19.42 9.46 31.37
CA THR A 549 19.21 9.19 29.93
C THR A 549 18.37 10.27 29.23
N SER A 550 18.16 11.43 29.86
CA SER A 550 17.28 12.48 29.32
C SER A 550 18.11 13.55 28.60
N ALA A 551 17.81 13.80 27.33
CA ALA A 551 18.53 14.76 26.50
C ALA A 551 18.36 16.21 27.01
N VAL A 552 19.43 17.00 26.96
CA VAL A 552 19.41 18.45 27.22
C VAL A 552 19.65 19.17 25.90
N PRO A 553 18.83 20.16 25.52
CA PRO A 553 18.98 20.83 24.23
C PRO A 553 20.17 21.79 24.24
N LEU A 554 21.14 21.55 23.35
CA LEU A 554 22.25 22.45 23.05
C LEU A 554 21.91 23.34 21.84
N TRP A 555 22.39 24.58 21.86
CA TRP A 555 22.18 25.54 20.77
C TRP A 555 23.51 26.29 20.52
N GLY A 556 23.89 26.47 19.26
CA GLY A 556 25.11 27.18 18.84
C GLY A 556 24.89 28.01 17.58
N TYR A 557 25.77 28.99 17.33
CA TYR A 557 25.72 29.85 16.13
C TYR A 557 27.12 30.32 15.71
N SER A 558 27.28 30.73 14.45
CA SER A 558 28.50 31.34 13.90
C SER A 558 28.21 32.71 13.28
N ARG A 559 29.13 33.68 13.44
CA ARG A 559 29.03 35.03 12.85
C ARG A 559 29.72 35.08 11.47
N MET A 560 29.09 35.74 10.49
CA MET A 560 29.74 36.22 9.26
C MET A 560 29.83 37.75 9.32
N GLU A 561 31.00 38.31 9.05
CA GLU A 561 31.11 39.74 8.71
C GLU A 561 31.50 39.89 7.25
N ASP A 562 30.68 40.62 6.51
CA ASP A 562 31.03 41.17 5.20
C ASP A 562 31.09 42.70 5.33
N SER A 563 32.27 43.29 5.12
CA SER A 563 32.36 44.58 4.40
C SER A 563 33.77 44.87 3.89
N MET A 564 33.86 45.34 2.64
CA MET A 564 35.07 45.91 2.04
C MET A 564 35.23 47.40 2.37
N THR A 565 36.47 47.80 2.65
CA THR A 565 37.13 49.13 2.49
C THR A 565 36.59 50.38 3.21
N ASN A 566 37.34 50.93 4.18
CA ASN A 566 38.32 52.04 3.99
C ASN A 566 39.03 52.46 5.32
N GLY A 567 40.24 53.02 5.16
CA GLY A 567 41.28 53.41 6.16
C GLY A 567 40.86 54.14 7.44
N ILE A 568 41.75 54.28 8.43
CA ILE A 568 42.87 55.23 8.41
C ILE A 568 44.12 54.72 9.17
N LEU A 569 45.27 54.99 8.54
CA LEU A 569 46.66 54.91 8.98
C LEU A 569 46.95 55.86 10.17
N LEU A 570 47.92 55.54 11.04
CA LEU A 570 49.16 56.33 11.15
C LEU A 570 50.21 55.65 12.04
N ILE A 571 51.42 55.74 11.53
CA ILE A 571 52.71 55.16 11.92
C ILE A 571 53.41 56.15 12.87
N ASP A 572 54.13 55.67 13.89
CA ASP A 572 55.60 55.81 13.97
C ASP A 572 56.21 55.01 15.13
N GLU A 573 57.44 54.56 14.89
CA GLU A 573 58.30 53.73 15.72
C GLU A 573 58.81 54.47 16.97
N ASN A 574 58.51 53.93 18.15
CA ASN A 574 59.45 53.52 19.21
C ASN A 574 58.71 52.70 20.26
#